data_AF-A0A840YH38-F1
#
_entry.id   AF-A0A840YH38-F1
#
_cell.length_a   1.000
_cell.length_b   1.000
_cell.length_c   1.000
_cell.angle_alpha   90.00
_cell.angle_beta   90.00
_cell.angle_gamma   90.00
#
_symmetry.space_group_name_H-M   'P 1'
#
loop_
_entity.id
_entity.type
_entity.pdbx_description
1 polymer ?
#
loop_
_entity_poly.entity_id
_entity_poly.type
_entity_poly.pdbx_seq_one_letter_code
_entity_poly.pdbx_strand_id
1 'polypeptide(L)'
;MSGIWLGMAALMSTALPDEPHRRIAPNQTYPSAMTETPASASKRALIRRFLRAVGRQEQLDSGSFLERYAIPGGVMWPIKPGSQPMEDLRGGFERRMSALKRAYEKHRTAYQQAYDDHVNWEFTEKELAVIVAFLESPAGRHYLDGRWRMEAYTDTNTEDVEQGIVAEAQASLAE
;
A
#
# COMPACT_ATOMS: atom_id res chain seq x y z
N MET A 1 -56.92 -39.59 40.09
CA MET A 1 -57.73 -40.30 39.07
C MET A 1 -57.10 -40.04 37.71
N SER A 2 -56.71 -41.13 37.04
CA SER A 2 -56.55 -41.37 35.59
C SER A 2 -55.84 -40.30 34.74
N GLY A 3 -54.60 -40.55 34.31
CA GLY A 3 -54.27 -41.05 32.95
C GLY A 3 -53.61 -39.90 32.14
N ILE A 4 -52.72 -40.02 31.16
CA ILE A 4 -52.41 -41.00 30.12
C ILE A 4 -50.96 -40.75 29.65
N TRP A 5 -50.34 -41.81 29.12
CA TRP A 5 -49.07 -41.95 28.40
C TRP A 5 -48.61 -40.78 27.50
N LEU A 6 -47.31 -40.47 27.54
CA LEU A 6 -46.59 -39.81 26.44
C LEU A 6 -45.35 -40.63 26.06
N GLY A 7 -45.34 -41.13 24.83
CA GLY A 7 -44.15 -41.66 24.17
C GLY A 7 -43.66 -40.67 23.10
N MET A 8 -42.36 -40.79 22.80
CA MET A 8 -41.62 -40.29 21.63
C MET A 8 -41.42 -38.78 21.48
N ALA A 9 -40.16 -38.36 21.40
CA ALA A 9 -39.52 -38.08 20.11
C ALA A 9 -38.04 -37.71 20.31
N ALA A 10 -37.15 -38.52 19.73
CA ALA A 10 -35.75 -38.18 19.56
C ALA A 10 -35.65 -37.03 18.55
N LEU A 11 -35.07 -35.89 18.97
CA LEU A 11 -34.71 -34.80 18.09
C LEU A 11 -33.43 -35.19 17.33
N MET A 12 -33.62 -35.56 16.06
CA MET A 12 -32.55 -35.70 15.09
C MET A 12 -31.93 -34.32 14.82
N SER A 13 -30.66 -34.20 15.20
CA SER A 13 -29.77 -33.10 14.83
C SER A 13 -29.60 -33.10 13.30
N THR A 14 -30.07 -32.06 12.63
CA THR A 14 -29.75 -31.80 11.23
C THR A 14 -28.50 -30.92 11.19
N ALA A 15 -27.35 -31.59 11.02
CA ALA A 15 -26.11 -30.93 10.67
C ALA A 15 -26.28 -30.24 9.31
N LEU A 16 -26.06 -28.93 9.26
CA LEU A 16 -25.85 -28.20 8.02
C LEU A 16 -24.55 -28.71 7.38
N PRO A 17 -24.49 -28.93 6.06
CA PRO A 17 -23.25 -29.31 5.42
C PRO A 17 -22.26 -28.15 5.44
N ASP A 18 -21.06 -28.42 5.96
CA ASP A 18 -19.85 -27.60 5.80
C ASP A 18 -19.60 -27.39 4.30
N GLU A 19 -20.00 -26.24 3.76
CA GLU A 19 -19.45 -25.78 2.50
C GLU A 19 -17.99 -25.37 2.74
N PRO A 20 -17.01 -25.97 2.03
CA PRO A 20 -15.64 -25.52 2.14
C PRO A 20 -15.58 -24.12 1.57
N HIS A 21 -15.38 -23.12 2.45
CA HIS A 21 -14.93 -21.80 2.05
C HIS A 21 -13.69 -21.98 1.17
N ARG A 22 -13.92 -21.92 -0.15
CA ARG A 22 -12.90 -21.90 -1.16
C ARG A 22 -12.11 -20.62 -0.90
N ARG A 23 -11.02 -20.73 -0.13
CA ARG A 23 -10.03 -19.67 0.00
C ARG A 23 -9.60 -19.34 -1.42
N ILE A 24 -10.09 -18.23 -1.96
CA ILE A 24 -9.60 -17.70 -3.23
C ILE A 24 -8.12 -17.41 -2.96
N ALA A 25 -7.24 -18.14 -3.62
CA ALA A 25 -5.81 -17.86 -3.55
C ALA A 25 -5.58 -16.39 -3.98
N PRO A 26 -4.72 -15.64 -3.29
CA PRO A 26 -4.48 -14.21 -3.53
C PRO A 26 -3.78 -13.89 -4.88
N ASN A 27 -3.78 -14.84 -5.83
CA ASN A 27 -2.97 -14.82 -7.04
C ASN A 27 -3.76 -14.68 -8.35
N GLN A 28 -5.04 -14.28 -8.30
CA GLN A 28 -5.74 -13.86 -9.52
C GLN A 28 -5.41 -12.39 -9.82
N THR A 29 -4.30 -12.15 -10.50
CA THR A 29 -4.02 -10.86 -11.13
C THR A 29 -4.93 -10.68 -12.33
N TYR A 30 -5.74 -9.61 -12.33
CA TYR A 30 -6.47 -9.21 -13.53
C TYR A 30 -5.46 -8.70 -14.59
N PRO A 31 -5.63 -9.05 -15.88
CA PRO A 31 -4.69 -8.62 -16.91
C PRO A 31 -4.77 -7.10 -17.15
N SER A 32 -3.62 -6.48 -17.40
CA SER A 32 -3.53 -5.08 -17.81
C SER A 32 -4.23 -4.84 -19.15
N ALA A 33 -4.72 -3.63 -19.38
CA ALA A 33 -5.33 -3.22 -20.63
C ALA A 33 -4.34 -3.24 -21.82
N MET A 34 -3.03 -3.21 -21.55
CA MET A 34 -1.94 -3.24 -22.52
C MET A 34 -2.09 -2.17 -23.62
N THR A 35 -2.59 -0.98 -23.26
CA THR A 35 -2.82 0.08 -24.25
C THR A 35 -1.49 0.70 -24.68
N GLU A 36 -1.10 0.47 -25.93
CA GLU A 36 0.12 1.04 -26.53
C GLU A 36 -0.10 2.43 -27.15
N THR A 37 -1.36 2.82 -27.36
CA THR A 37 -1.70 4.12 -27.91
C THR A 37 -1.64 5.23 -26.84
N PRO A 38 -1.24 6.46 -27.21
CA PRO A 38 -1.27 7.59 -26.29
C PRO A 38 -2.67 7.81 -25.70
N ALA A 39 -2.75 8.12 -24.41
CA ALA A 39 -4.00 8.36 -23.71
C ALA A 39 -4.84 9.45 -24.40
N SER A 40 -6.16 9.26 -24.47
CA SER A 40 -7.09 10.32 -24.86
C SER A 40 -7.04 11.49 -23.85
N ALA A 41 -7.56 12.67 -24.22
CA ALA A 41 -7.64 13.80 -23.28
C ALA A 41 -8.49 13.47 -22.04
N SER A 42 -9.61 12.76 -22.25
CA SER A 42 -10.50 12.28 -21.18
C SER A 42 -9.78 11.28 -20.26
N LYS A 43 -9.07 10.31 -20.83
CA LYS A 43 -8.29 9.33 -20.07
C LYS A 43 -7.15 9.99 -19.28
N ARG A 44 -6.44 10.97 -19.86
CA ARG A 44 -5.44 11.77 -19.12
C ARG A 44 -6.03 12.46 -17.89
N ALA A 45 -7.22 13.05 -18.01
CA ALA A 45 -7.87 13.68 -16.87
C ALA A 45 -8.20 12.66 -15.76
N LEU A 46 -8.66 11.46 -16.14
CA LEU A 46 -8.90 10.36 -15.20
C LEU A 46 -7.60 9.87 -14.55
N ILE A 47 -6.50 9.73 -15.30
CA ILE A 47 -5.18 9.36 -14.78
C ILE A 47 -4.74 10.34 -13.69
N ARG A 48 -4.87 11.66 -13.93
CA ARG A 48 -4.48 12.66 -12.92
C ARG A 48 -5.35 12.63 -11.68
N ARG A 49 -6.66 12.37 -11.82
CA ARG A 49 -7.57 12.18 -10.68
C ARG A 49 -7.21 10.93 -9.90
N PHE A 50 -6.94 9.82 -10.59
CA PHE A 50 -6.47 8.57 -9.99
C PHE A 50 -5.18 8.79 -9.18
N LEU A 51 -4.13 9.37 -9.79
CA LEU A 51 -2.86 9.63 -9.12
C LEU A 51 -3.00 10.54 -7.90
N ARG A 52 -3.92 11.52 -7.94
CA ARG A 52 -4.23 12.37 -6.77
C ARG A 52 -4.93 11.56 -5.68
N ALA A 53 -5.95 10.78 -6.04
CA ALA A 53 -6.73 10.00 -5.07
C ALA A 53 -5.85 9.01 -4.31
N VAL A 54 -4.87 8.38 -4.97
CA VAL A 54 -3.93 7.43 -4.32
C VAL A 54 -2.69 8.11 -3.70
N GLY A 55 -2.66 9.44 -3.59
CA GLY A 55 -1.56 10.20 -2.98
C GLY A 55 -0.25 10.24 -3.78
N ARG A 56 -0.20 9.66 -4.98
CA ARG A 56 1.02 9.64 -5.81
C ARG A 56 1.31 10.98 -6.48
N GLN A 57 0.27 11.72 -6.87
CA GLN A 57 0.49 13.04 -7.49
C GLN A 57 1.19 13.99 -6.52
N GLU A 58 0.86 13.98 -5.22
CA GLU A 58 1.52 14.83 -4.22
C GLU A 58 2.99 14.46 -4.03
N GLN A 59 3.32 13.17 -4.07
CA GLN A 59 4.71 12.71 -4.01
C GLN A 59 5.50 13.13 -5.25
N LEU A 60 4.89 13.07 -6.44
CA LEU A 60 5.49 13.55 -7.68
C LEU A 60 5.65 15.08 -7.68
N ASP A 61 4.71 15.81 -7.10
CA ASP A 61 4.74 17.26 -7.06
C ASP A 61 5.78 17.79 -6.05
N SER A 62 5.94 17.10 -4.93
CA SER A 62 6.86 17.49 -3.84
C SER A 62 8.26 16.87 -3.94
N GLY A 63 8.39 15.76 -4.68
CA GLY A 63 9.57 14.91 -4.70
C GLY A 63 9.82 14.15 -3.40
N SER A 64 8.82 13.99 -2.52
CA SER A 64 8.99 13.35 -1.20
C SER A 64 9.45 11.89 -1.27
N PHE A 65 9.18 11.18 -2.37
CA PHE A 65 9.70 9.83 -2.58
C PHE A 65 11.25 9.75 -2.58
N LEU A 66 11.94 10.89 -2.72
CA LEU A 66 13.40 10.99 -2.69
C LEU A 66 13.98 10.98 -1.26
N GLU A 67 13.15 11.12 -0.23
CA GLU A 67 13.59 11.18 1.17
C GLU A 67 14.43 9.95 1.55
N ARG A 68 14.09 8.77 1.02
CA ARG A 68 14.84 7.52 1.19
C ARG A 68 16.32 7.59 0.80
N TYR A 69 16.70 8.53 -0.06
CA TYR A 69 18.10 8.73 -0.45
C TYR A 69 18.85 9.71 0.46
N ALA A 70 18.10 10.57 1.16
CA ALA A 70 18.63 11.61 2.04
C ALA A 70 18.75 11.19 3.50
N ILE A 71 18.09 10.11 3.92
CA ILE A 71 18.23 9.57 5.28
C ILE A 71 19.63 9.00 5.54
N PRO A 72 20.10 8.98 6.80
CA PRO A 72 21.33 8.30 7.17
C PRO A 72 21.32 6.82 6.73
N GLY A 73 22.39 6.37 6.09
CA GLY A 73 22.48 5.04 5.47
C GLY A 73 22.00 5.00 4.02
N GLY A 74 21.33 6.06 3.54
CA GLY A 74 20.94 6.22 2.14
C GLY A 74 22.14 6.57 1.24
N VAL A 75 21.92 6.51 -0.08
CA VAL A 75 22.97 6.72 -1.10
C VAL A 75 23.64 8.09 -0.98
N MET A 76 22.91 9.13 -0.55
CA MET A 76 23.50 10.46 -0.35
C MET A 76 24.07 10.68 1.06
N TRP A 77 23.88 9.73 1.97
CA TRP A 77 24.40 9.79 3.32
C TRP A 77 24.91 8.43 3.82
N PRO A 78 25.95 7.87 3.18
CA PRO A 78 26.51 6.60 3.61
C PRO A 78 27.12 6.74 5.01
N ILE A 79 26.75 5.84 5.92
CA ILE A 79 27.33 5.74 7.27
C ILE A 79 28.44 4.68 7.21
N LYS A 80 29.66 5.05 7.59
CA LYS A 80 30.74 4.07 7.73
C LYS A 80 30.61 3.35 9.09
N PRO A 81 30.83 2.04 9.16
CA PRO A 81 30.91 1.33 10.44
C PRO A 81 31.90 2.02 11.38
N GLY A 82 31.50 2.26 12.63
CA GLY A 82 32.33 2.92 13.64
C GLY A 82 32.49 4.44 13.49
N SER A 83 31.85 5.08 12.51
CA SER A 83 31.86 6.55 12.37
C SER A 83 30.68 7.19 13.09
N GLN A 84 30.92 8.24 13.85
CA GLN A 84 29.84 9.10 14.34
C GLN A 84 29.49 10.15 13.27
N PRO A 85 28.19 10.46 13.06
CA PRO A 85 27.80 11.56 12.19
C PRO A 85 28.41 12.86 12.72
N MET A 86 29.36 13.45 11.98
CA MET A 86 29.91 14.78 12.33
C MET A 86 28.95 15.94 12.01
N GLU A 87 27.80 15.62 11.43
CA GLU A 87 26.79 16.56 10.94
C GLU A 87 25.48 16.32 11.70
N ASP A 88 24.81 17.40 12.08
CA ASP A 88 23.47 17.34 12.66
C ASP A 88 22.47 16.63 11.73
N LEU A 89 21.67 15.72 12.30
CA LEU A 89 20.74 14.87 11.55
C LEU A 89 19.77 15.70 10.70
N ARG A 90 19.17 16.72 11.32
CA ARG A 90 18.19 17.59 10.65
C ARG A 90 18.87 18.42 9.57
N GLY A 91 19.96 19.10 9.90
CA GLY A 91 20.71 19.92 8.96
C GLY A 91 21.18 19.11 7.75
N GLY A 92 21.65 17.88 7.96
CA GLY A 92 22.13 17.04 6.87
C GLY A 92 21.05 16.44 5.99
N PHE A 93 19.90 16.12 6.58
CA PHE A 93 18.72 15.73 5.82
C PHE A 93 18.25 16.90 4.94
N GLU A 94 18.08 18.10 5.51
CA GLU A 94 17.58 19.29 4.78
C GLU A 94 18.48 19.66 3.60
N ARG A 95 19.81 19.62 3.77
CA ARG A 95 20.77 19.89 2.68
C ARG A 95 20.65 18.89 1.54
N ARG A 96 20.63 17.59 1.86
CA ARG A 96 20.54 16.53 0.84
C ARG A 96 19.19 16.53 0.15
N MET A 97 18.10 16.71 0.90
CA MET A 97 16.76 16.80 0.33
C MET A 97 16.63 18.02 -0.59
N SER A 98 17.22 19.15 -0.20
CA SER A 98 17.26 20.33 -1.07
C SER A 98 18.04 20.08 -2.37
N ALA A 99 19.14 19.32 -2.32
CA ALA A 99 19.90 18.95 -3.52
C ALA A 99 19.10 18.00 -4.43
N LEU A 100 18.46 16.99 -3.84
CA LEU A 100 17.61 16.03 -4.55
C LEU A 100 16.44 16.71 -5.25
N LYS A 101 15.70 17.58 -4.56
CA LYS A 101 14.56 18.31 -5.14
C LYS A 101 14.99 19.19 -6.32
N ARG A 102 16.13 19.87 -6.22
CA ARG A 102 16.68 20.67 -7.34
C ARG A 102 17.07 19.83 -8.54
N ALA A 103 17.63 18.65 -8.32
CA ALA A 103 17.93 17.71 -9.41
C ALA A 103 16.63 17.19 -10.03
N TYR A 104 15.67 16.78 -9.19
CA TYR A 104 14.39 16.22 -9.59
C TYR A 104 13.54 17.18 -10.43
N GLU A 105 13.55 18.49 -10.15
CA GLU A 105 12.76 19.46 -10.91
C GLU A 105 13.03 19.37 -12.43
N LYS A 106 14.28 19.08 -12.82
CA LYS A 106 14.68 18.89 -14.23
C LYS A 106 14.10 17.63 -14.86
N HIS A 107 13.75 16.63 -14.03
CA HIS A 107 13.25 15.32 -14.44
C HIS A 107 11.75 15.14 -14.15
N ARG A 108 11.11 16.09 -13.46
CA ARG A 108 9.72 15.98 -13.01
C ARG A 108 8.76 15.64 -14.13
N THR A 109 8.86 16.30 -15.28
CA THR A 109 8.00 16.02 -16.44
C THR A 109 8.19 14.59 -16.96
N ALA A 110 9.43 14.10 -17.05
CA ALA A 110 9.70 12.73 -17.49
C ALA A 110 9.18 11.69 -16.49
N TYR A 111 9.36 11.94 -15.19
CA TYR A 111 8.79 11.09 -14.13
C TYR A 111 7.27 11.06 -14.20
N GLN A 112 6.64 12.22 -14.35
CA GLN A 112 5.20 12.32 -14.48
C GLN A 112 4.70 11.56 -15.70
N GLN A 113 5.38 11.69 -16.85
CA GLN A 113 5.02 10.99 -18.08
C GLN A 113 5.10 9.47 -17.89
N ALA A 114 6.13 8.95 -17.21
CA ALA A 114 6.25 7.53 -16.95
C ALA A 114 5.07 6.97 -16.13
N TYR A 115 4.58 7.71 -15.13
CA TYR A 115 3.37 7.34 -14.39
C TYR A 115 2.12 7.43 -15.25
N ASP A 116 1.98 8.49 -16.04
CA ASP A 116 0.83 8.66 -16.93
C ASP A 116 0.75 7.51 -17.94
N ASP A 117 1.88 7.14 -18.54
CA ASP A 117 1.98 6.05 -19.51
C ASP A 117 1.72 4.70 -18.86
N HIS A 118 2.24 4.47 -17.64
CA HIS A 118 1.99 3.22 -16.94
C HIS A 118 0.51 3.04 -16.58
N VAL A 119 -0.15 4.07 -16.05
CA VAL A 119 -1.60 4.00 -15.76
C VAL A 119 -2.42 3.86 -17.04
N ASN A 120 -2.00 4.52 -18.13
CA ASN A 120 -2.63 4.35 -19.44
C ASN A 120 -2.52 2.91 -19.96
N TRP A 121 -1.34 2.29 -19.80
CA TRP A 121 -1.10 0.91 -20.17
C TRP A 121 -1.92 -0.07 -19.32
N GLU A 122 -2.06 0.21 -18.02
CA GLU A 122 -2.70 -0.68 -17.04
C GLU A 122 -4.22 -0.74 -17.19
N PHE A 123 -4.90 0.40 -17.37
CA PHE A 123 -6.37 0.45 -17.32
C PHE A 123 -6.98 0.94 -18.63
N THR A 124 -8.15 0.40 -18.99
CA THR A 124 -9.00 1.04 -20.00
C THR A 124 -9.58 2.35 -19.45
N GLU A 125 -10.03 3.25 -20.34
CA GLU A 125 -10.68 4.50 -19.91
C GLU A 125 -11.94 4.23 -19.06
N LYS A 126 -12.71 3.19 -19.40
CA LYS A 126 -13.93 2.80 -18.69
C LYS A 126 -13.64 2.28 -17.28
N GLU A 127 -12.65 1.40 -17.14
CA GLU A 127 -12.24 0.90 -15.81
C GLU A 127 -11.72 2.03 -14.95
N LEU A 128 -10.85 2.88 -15.51
CA LEU A 128 -10.28 4.00 -14.78
C LEU A 128 -11.37 4.98 -14.32
N ALA A 129 -12.41 5.20 -15.12
CA ALA A 129 -13.56 6.01 -14.74
C ALA A 129 -14.32 5.43 -13.53
N VAL A 130 -14.54 4.11 -13.51
CA VAL A 130 -15.19 3.42 -12.37
C VAL A 130 -14.32 3.49 -11.11
N ILE A 131 -13.02 3.22 -11.25
CA ILE A 131 -12.07 3.26 -10.13
C ILE A 131 -12.01 4.66 -9.53
N VAL A 132 -11.83 5.70 -10.37
CA VAL A 132 -11.77 7.09 -9.92
C VAL A 132 -13.06 7.49 -9.21
N ALA A 133 -14.22 7.12 -9.76
CA ALA A 133 -15.51 7.41 -9.12
C ALA A 133 -15.63 6.75 -7.73
N PHE A 134 -15.16 5.50 -7.59
CA PHE A 134 -15.11 4.84 -6.30
C PHE A 134 -14.16 5.56 -5.34
N LEU A 135 -12.90 5.79 -5.72
CA LEU A 135 -11.86 6.38 -4.86
C LEU A 135 -12.24 7.78 -4.36
N GLU A 136 -12.95 8.57 -5.17
CA GLU A 136 -13.41 9.91 -4.78
C GLU A 136 -14.70 9.89 -3.94
N SER A 137 -15.42 8.77 -3.89
CA SER A 137 -16.61 8.61 -3.04
C SER A 137 -16.25 8.62 -1.54
N PRO A 138 -17.22 8.86 -0.63
CA PRO A 138 -16.97 8.73 0.81
C PRO A 138 -16.43 7.35 1.21
N ALA A 139 -16.97 6.28 0.64
CA ALA A 139 -16.53 4.92 0.93
C ALA A 139 -15.11 4.65 0.40
N GLY A 140 -14.77 5.13 -0.80
CA GLY A 140 -13.42 4.99 -1.36
C GLY A 140 -12.38 5.80 -0.60
N ARG A 141 -12.70 7.01 -0.17
CA ARG A 141 -11.83 7.80 0.71
C ARG A 141 -11.63 7.10 2.05
N HIS A 142 -12.69 6.57 2.65
CA HIS A 142 -12.57 5.78 3.88
C HIS A 142 -11.74 4.51 3.69
N TYR A 143 -11.85 3.85 2.52
CA TYR A 143 -11.01 2.72 2.16
C TYR A 143 -9.53 3.10 2.09
N LEU A 144 -9.19 4.22 1.45
CA LEU A 144 -7.82 4.73 1.37
C LEU A 144 -7.26 5.08 2.75
N ASP A 145 -8.04 5.77 3.57
CA ASP A 145 -7.67 6.08 4.97
C ASP A 145 -7.46 4.81 5.78
N GLY A 146 -8.38 3.85 5.67
CA GLY A 146 -8.31 2.57 6.37
C GLY A 146 -7.06 1.80 5.99
N ARG A 147 -6.74 1.72 4.70
CA ARG A 147 -5.52 1.09 4.20
C ARG A 147 -4.27 1.77 4.79
N TRP A 148 -4.17 3.09 4.71
CA TRP A 148 -3.03 3.82 5.26
C TRP A 148 -2.85 3.58 6.76
N ARG A 149 -3.97 3.57 7.51
CA ARG A 149 -3.94 3.27 8.95
C ARG A 149 -3.51 1.83 9.23
N MET A 150 -3.90 0.85 8.41
CA MET A 150 -3.46 -0.53 8.58
C MET A 150 -1.97 -0.69 8.29
N GLU A 151 -1.45 -0.03 7.25
CA GLU A 151 0.00 0.02 6.97
C GLU A 151 0.75 0.65 8.15
N ALA A 152 0.28 1.80 8.66
CA ALA A 152 0.90 2.46 9.81
C ALA A 152 0.77 1.65 11.11
N TYR A 153 -0.32 0.91 11.31
CA TYR A 153 -0.56 0.12 12.52
C TYR A 153 0.46 -1.01 12.67
N THR A 154 0.82 -1.68 11.57
CA THR A 154 1.90 -2.68 11.61
C THR A 154 3.22 -2.04 12.05
N ASP A 155 3.56 -0.87 11.53
CA ASP A 155 4.84 -0.25 11.88
C ASP A 155 4.93 0.24 13.35
N THR A 156 3.81 0.50 14.03
CA THR A 156 3.82 1.08 15.38
C THR A 156 3.29 0.18 16.50
N ASN A 157 2.38 -0.73 16.19
CA ASN A 157 1.64 -1.49 17.22
C ASN A 157 2.04 -2.96 17.30
N THR A 158 2.84 -3.46 16.36
CA THR A 158 3.41 -4.82 16.43
C THR A 158 4.87 -4.84 16.84
N GLU A 159 5.47 -3.68 17.15
CA GLU A 159 6.90 -3.58 17.49
C GLU A 159 7.29 -4.49 18.67
N ASP A 160 6.51 -4.51 19.76
CA ASP A 160 6.80 -5.38 20.91
C ASP A 160 6.74 -6.88 20.54
N VAL A 161 5.82 -7.24 19.65
CA VAL A 161 5.69 -8.61 19.15
C VAL A 161 6.89 -8.96 18.25
N GLU A 162 7.30 -8.04 17.38
CA GLU A 162 8.47 -8.20 16.51
C GLU A 162 9.76 -8.31 17.31
N GLN A 163 9.94 -7.50 18.36
CA GLN A 163 11.07 -7.60 19.27
C GLN A 163 11.12 -8.96 19.97
N GLY A 164 9.96 -9.48 20.41
CA GLY A 164 9.84 -10.83 20.95
C GLY A 164 10.30 -11.91 19.95
N ILE A 165 9.82 -11.84 18.71
CA ILE A 165 10.20 -12.76 17.62
C ILE A 165 11.71 -12.71 17.35
N VAL A 166 12.31 -11.51 17.30
CA VAL A 166 13.75 -11.33 17.07
C VAL A 166 14.56 -11.94 18.21
N ALA A 167 14.16 -11.72 19.46
CA ALA A 167 14.85 -12.27 20.62
C ALA A 167 14.81 -13.81 20.61
N GLU A 168 13.65 -14.42 20.31
CA GLU A 168 13.50 -15.88 20.17
C GLU A 168 14.40 -16.44 19.06
N ALA A 169 14.43 -15.79 17.89
CA ALA A 169 15.27 -16.19 16.77
C ALA A 169 16.76 -16.12 17.13
N GLN A 170 17.21 -15.06 17.80
CA GLN A 170 18.60 -14.91 18.25
C GLN A 170 18.99 -15.99 19.26
N ALA A 171 18.11 -16.32 20.21
CA ALA A 171 18.34 -17.39 21.17
C ALA A 171 18.56 -18.74 20.47
N SER A 172 17.75 -19.06 19.45
CA SER A 172 17.88 -20.32 18.70
C SER A 172 19.18 -20.46 17.89
N LEU A 173 19.84 -19.35 17.55
CA LEU A 173 21.10 -19.35 16.79
C LEU A 173 22.35 -19.43 17.69
N ALA A 174 22.16 -19.28 19.01
CA ALA A 174 23.23 -19.34 20.00
C ALA A 174 23.41 -20.75 20.61
N GLU A 175 22.52 -21.70 20.28
CA GLU A 175 22.62 -23.14 20.55
C GLU A 175 23.44 -23.86 19.47
#